data_AF-A0A955EW99-F1
#
_entry.id   AF-A0A955EW99-F1
#
_cell.length_a   1.000
_cell.length_b   1.000
_cell.length_c   1.000
_cell.angle_alpha   90.00
_cell.angle_beta   90.00
_cell.angle_gamma   90.00
#
_symmetry.space_group_name_H-M   'P 1'
#
loop_
_entity.id
_entity.type
_entity.pdbx_description
1 polymer ?
#
loop_
_entity_poly.entity_id
_entity_poly.type
_entity_poly.pdbx_seq_one_letter_code
_entity_poly.pdbx_strand_id
1 'polypeptide(L)'
;MTYATQEKQTVSTEFNGWSNRETWLANLWLTNDEGSYRFLMEAIASQKAAWQSAEWLKMCLQEQLNGEIDTPCLWQDLLQQAFDSIDWIEVVEANTEEVR
;
A
#
# COMPACT_ATOMS: atom_id res chain seq x y z
N MET A 1 -50.51 -6.34 9.55
CA MET A 1 -49.19 -6.37 10.20
C MET A 1 -48.17 -6.10 9.13
N THR A 2 -47.55 -4.92 9.16
CA THR A 2 -46.64 -4.44 8.13
C THR A 2 -45.24 -4.94 8.46
N TYR A 3 -44.67 -5.81 7.63
CA TYR A 3 -43.31 -6.27 7.79
C TYR A 3 -42.37 -5.19 7.26
N ALA A 4 -41.59 -4.57 8.14
CA ALA A 4 -40.53 -3.65 7.76
C ALA A 4 -39.33 -4.46 7.25
N THR A 5 -39.00 -4.30 5.97
CA THR A 5 -37.77 -4.82 5.36
C THR A 5 -36.60 -4.02 5.92
N GLN A 6 -35.68 -4.67 6.66
CA GLN A 6 -34.44 -4.03 7.10
C GLN A 6 -33.47 -3.95 5.91
N GLU A 7 -33.15 -2.74 5.48
CA GLU A 7 -32.09 -2.49 4.51
C GLU A 7 -30.73 -2.79 5.14
N LYS A 8 -29.98 -3.70 4.51
CA LYS A 8 -28.65 -4.12 4.94
C LYS A 8 -27.67 -3.00 4.58
N GLN A 9 -27.31 -2.18 5.56
CA GLN A 9 -26.29 -1.14 5.40
C GLN A 9 -24.96 -1.82 5.05
N THR A 10 -24.50 -1.65 3.81
CA THR A 10 -23.16 -2.06 3.38
C THR A 10 -22.16 -1.06 3.95
N VAL A 11 -21.63 -1.36 5.13
CA VAL A 11 -20.46 -0.64 5.66
C VAL A 11 -19.33 -0.87 4.66
N SER A 12 -18.77 0.21 4.09
CA SER A 12 -17.61 0.13 3.22
C SER A 12 -16.48 -0.55 3.99
N THR A 13 -15.90 -1.61 3.41
CA THR A 13 -14.74 -2.32 3.98
C THR A 13 -13.43 -1.54 3.83
N GLU A 14 -13.48 -0.39 3.15
CA GLU A 14 -12.35 0.50 2.91
C GLU A 14 -11.94 1.26 4.16
N PHE A 15 -10.63 1.48 4.30
CA PHE A 15 -10.03 2.29 5.34
C PHE A 15 -9.59 3.62 4.74
N ASN A 16 -10.27 4.72 5.08
CA ASN A 16 -10.00 6.06 4.52
C ASN A 16 -10.00 6.09 2.97
N GLY A 17 -10.82 5.27 2.31
CA GLY A 17 -10.88 5.16 0.85
C GLY A 17 -9.84 4.22 0.22
N TRP A 18 -9.08 3.48 1.04
CA TRP A 18 -8.12 2.47 0.59
C TRP A 18 -8.59 1.06 0.94
N SER A 19 -8.11 0.05 0.21
CA SER A 19 -8.47 -1.36 0.45
C SER A 19 -8.24 -1.84 1.89
N ASN A 20 -7.19 -1.33 2.55
CA ASN A 20 -6.89 -1.63 3.94
C ASN A 20 -6.02 -0.53 4.59
N ARG A 21 -5.73 -0.70 5.89
CA ARG A 21 -4.99 0.29 6.68
C ARG A 21 -3.52 0.36 6.27
N GLU A 22 -2.91 -0.78 5.97
CA GLU A 22 -1.51 -0.89 5.57
C GLU A 22 -1.28 -0.21 4.22
N THR A 23 -2.20 -0.37 3.26
CA THR A 23 -2.18 0.33 1.97
C THR A 23 -2.29 1.84 2.15
N TRP A 24 -3.24 2.32 2.97
CA TRP A 24 -3.35 3.75 3.28
C TRP A 24 -2.07 4.31 3.92
N LEU A 25 -1.48 3.58 4.88
CA LEU A 25 -0.23 3.99 5.52
C LEU A 25 0.92 4.03 4.54
N ALA A 26 1.06 3.03 3.67
CA ALA A 26 2.09 2.98 2.65
C ALA A 26 2.02 4.23 1.77
N ASN A 27 0.84 4.54 1.24
CA ASN A 27 0.65 5.75 0.44
C ASN A 27 1.00 7.01 1.23
N LEU A 28 0.45 7.16 2.45
CA LEU A 28 0.68 8.33 3.29
C LEU A 28 2.17 8.61 3.51
N TRP A 29 2.97 7.58 3.81
CA TRP A 29 4.39 7.75 4.06
C TRP A 29 5.19 7.99 2.77
N LEU A 30 4.85 7.28 1.70
CA LEU A 30 5.50 7.46 0.40
C LEU A 30 5.28 8.86 -0.19
N THR A 31 4.14 9.50 0.09
CA THR A 31 3.85 10.84 -0.42
C THR A 31 4.33 11.98 0.50
N ASN A 32 4.59 11.70 1.77
CA ASN A 32 4.95 12.73 2.76
C ASN A 32 6.46 12.85 2.99
N ASP A 33 7.24 11.79 2.77
CA ASP A 33 8.70 11.83 2.90
C ASP A 33 9.38 11.92 1.52
N GLU A 34 10.27 12.89 1.35
CA GLU A 34 10.98 13.14 0.09
C GLU A 34 11.83 11.93 -0.37
N GLY A 35 12.41 11.18 0.57
CA GLY A 35 13.20 9.99 0.25
C GLY A 35 12.32 8.88 -0.33
N SER A 36 11.22 8.56 0.37
CA SER A 36 10.24 7.57 -0.08
C SER A 36 9.52 7.98 -1.35
N TYR A 37 9.21 9.27 -1.51
CA TYR A 37 8.55 9.81 -2.71
C TYR A 37 9.35 9.59 -3.98
N ARG A 38 10.69 9.68 -3.91
CA ARG A 38 11.55 9.42 -5.07
C ARG A 38 11.44 8.00 -5.59
N PHE A 39 11.39 7.01 -4.70
CA PHE A 39 11.19 5.62 -5.11
C PHE A 39 9.83 5.42 -5.77
N LEU A 40 8.77 6.03 -5.21
CA LEU A 40 7.44 6.00 -5.82
C LEU A 40 7.44 6.62 -7.23
N MET A 41 8.07 7.79 -7.39
CA MET A 41 8.17 8.44 -8.70
C MET A 41 9.00 7.64 -9.71
N GLU A 42 10.08 7.00 -9.28
CA GLU A 42 10.89 6.12 -10.14
C GLU A 42 10.08 4.90 -10.61
N ALA A 43 9.29 4.30 -9.71
CA ALA A 43 8.40 3.19 -10.05
C ALA A 43 7.37 3.60 -11.12
N ILE A 44 6.75 4.76 -10.97
CA ILE A 44 5.74 5.30 -11.89
C ILE A 44 6.35 5.75 -13.23
N ALA A 45 7.54 6.36 -13.19
CA ALA A 45 8.23 6.84 -14.39
C ALA A 45 8.70 5.72 -15.32
N SER A 46 8.75 4.46 -14.83
CA SER A 46 9.21 3.31 -15.61
C SER A 46 8.33 2.96 -16.82
N GLN A 47 7.14 3.56 -16.97
CA GLN A 47 6.16 3.31 -18.04
C GLN A 47 5.79 1.82 -18.22
N LYS A 48 5.96 1.02 -17.17
CA LYS A 48 5.57 -0.39 -17.12
C LYS A 48 4.11 -0.51 -16.72
N ALA A 49 3.59 -1.74 -16.80
CA ALA A 49 2.27 -2.03 -16.22
C ALA A 49 2.30 -1.82 -14.70
N ALA A 50 1.18 -1.39 -14.10
CA ALA A 50 1.09 -1.06 -12.67
C ALA A 50 1.64 -2.18 -11.77
N TRP A 51 1.33 -3.44 -12.06
CA TRP A 51 1.85 -4.58 -11.31
C TRP A 51 3.37 -4.71 -11.34
N GLN A 52 4.04 -4.34 -12.44
CA GLN A 52 5.51 -4.39 -12.54
C GLN A 52 6.16 -3.27 -11.75
N SER A 53 5.57 -2.08 -11.79
CA SER A 53 5.99 -0.93 -10.99
C SER A 53 5.79 -1.20 -9.50
N ALA A 54 4.66 -1.80 -9.14
CA ALA A 54 4.34 -2.21 -7.77
C ALA A 54 5.33 -3.25 -7.24
N GLU A 55 5.64 -4.29 -8.01
CA GLU A 55 6.60 -5.31 -7.61
C GLU A 55 8.02 -4.73 -7.43
N TRP A 56 8.43 -3.83 -8.33
CA TRP A 56 9.73 -3.17 -8.20
C TRP A 56 9.80 -2.28 -6.94
N LEU A 57 8.76 -1.48 -6.69
CA LEU A 57 8.68 -0.62 -5.50
C LEU A 57 8.70 -1.46 -4.23
N LYS A 58 7.90 -2.54 -4.19
CA LYS A 58 7.86 -3.50 -3.09
C LYS A 58 9.25 -4.07 -2.82
N MET A 59 9.96 -4.52 -3.85
CA MET A 59 11.31 -5.08 -3.73
C MET A 59 12.29 -4.06 -3.12
N CYS A 60 12.32 -2.83 -3.62
CA CYS A 60 13.20 -1.78 -3.09
C CYS A 60 12.95 -1.47 -1.61
N LEU A 61 11.67 -1.34 -1.20
CA LEU A 61 11.32 -1.06 0.19
C LEU A 61 11.51 -2.29 1.09
N GLN A 62 11.34 -3.50 0.57
CA GLN A 62 11.60 -4.73 1.30
C GLN A 62 13.09 -4.91 1.60
N GLU A 63 13.98 -4.55 0.65
CA GLU A 63 15.42 -4.53 0.90
C GLU A 63 15.79 -3.55 2.02
N GLN A 64 15.14 -2.39 2.09
CA GLN A 64 15.32 -1.44 3.20
C GLN A 64 14.86 -2.04 4.53
N LEU A 65 13.65 -2.62 4.56
CA LEU A 65 13.10 -3.26 5.77
C LEU A 65 14.02 -4.37 6.31
N ASN A 66 14.52 -5.22 5.42
CA ASN A 66 15.43 -6.31 5.79
C ASN A 66 16.78 -5.79 6.31
N GLY A 67 17.20 -4.58 5.93
CA GLY A 67 18.41 -3.93 6.45
C GLY A 67 18.27 -3.35 7.86
N GLU A 68 17.04 -3.07 8.32
CA GLU A 68 16.77 -2.49 9.64
C GLU A 68 16.84 -3.53 10.77
N ILE A 69 16.44 -4.77 10.48
CA ILE A 69 16.43 -5.87 11.46
C ILE A 69 17.23 -7.06 10.91
N ASP A 70 18.51 -7.12 11.29
CA ASP A 70 19.46 -8.14 10.83
C ASP A 70 19.29 -9.51 11.51
N THR A 71 18.33 -9.66 12.44
CA THR A 71 18.11 -10.92 13.15
C THR A 71 16.63 -11.30 13.21
N PRO A 72 16.25 -12.54 12.81
CA PRO A 72 14.91 -13.07 12.96
C PRO A 72 14.35 -12.87 14.36
N CYS A 73 13.26 -12.12 14.46
CA CYS A 73 12.57 -11.86 15.71
C CYS A 73 11.08 -11.57 15.45
N LEU A 74 10.28 -11.56 16.53
CA LEU A 74 8.85 -11.26 16.48
C LEU A 74 8.55 -9.97 15.70
N TRP A 75 9.37 -8.94 15.86
CA TRP A 75 9.17 -7.66 15.17
C TRP A 75 9.37 -7.77 13.67
N GLN A 76 10.38 -8.54 13.24
CA GLN A 76 10.60 -8.80 11.82
C GLN A 76 9.41 -9.54 11.21
N ASP A 77 8.91 -10.58 11.87
CA ASP A 77 7.76 -11.35 11.38
C ASP A 77 6.49 -10.49 11.28
N LEU A 78 6.22 -9.66 12.29
CA LEU A 78 5.06 -8.76 12.28
C LEU A 78 5.17 -7.65 11.23
N LEU A 79 6.36 -7.07 11.08
CA LEU A 79 6.59 -6.03 10.07
C LEU A 79 6.49 -6.60 8.65
N GLN A 80 7.09 -7.78 8.40
CA GLN A 80 7.00 -8.46 7.11
C GLN A 80 5.56 -8.81 6.76
N GLN A 81 4.79 -9.34 7.73
CA GLN A 81 3.38 -9.65 7.52
C GLN A 81 2.54 -8.41 7.18
N ALA A 82 2.76 -7.29 7.88
CA ALA A 82 2.06 -6.03 7.59
C ALA A 82 2.50 -5.42 6.25
N PHE A 83 3.77 -5.58 5.89
CA PHE A 83 4.32 -5.13 4.62
C PHE A 83 3.75 -5.93 3.44
N ASP A 84 3.56 -7.24 3.62
CA ASP A 84 2.97 -8.12 2.60
C ASP A 84 1.46 -7.94 2.43
N SER A 85 0.76 -7.34 3.40
CA SER A 85 -0.67 -7.02 3.27
C SER A 85 -0.96 -5.72 2.53
N ILE A 86 0.06 -4.94 2.18
CA ILE A 86 -0.09 -3.71 1.39
C ILE A 86 -0.48 -4.07 -0.05
N ASP A 87 -1.53 -3.44 -0.56
CA ASP A 87 -1.86 -3.47 -1.99
C ASP A 87 -0.96 -2.49 -2.75
N TRP A 88 0.22 -2.95 -3.14
CA TRP A 88 1.20 -2.13 -3.87
C TRP A 88 0.72 -1.69 -5.25
N ILE A 89 -0.23 -2.41 -5.85
CA ILE A 89 -0.81 -2.03 -7.14
C ILE A 89 -1.69 -0.81 -6.95
N GLU A 90 -2.58 -0.83 -5.95
CA GLU A 90 -3.43 0.31 -5.59
C GLU A 90 -2.60 1.57 -5.30
N VAL A 91 -1.49 1.43 -4.55
CA VAL A 91 -0.56 2.55 -4.30
C VAL A 91 0.00 3.14 -5.59
N VAL A 92 0.46 2.30 -6.53
CA VAL A 92 1.02 2.79 -7.79
C VAL A 92 -0.05 3.41 -8.68
N GLU A 93 -1.22 2.80 -8.78
CA GLU A 93 -2.33 3.30 -9.62
C GLU A 93 -2.80 4.67 -9.12
N ALA A 94 -3.05 4.82 -7.82
CA ALA A 94 -3.50 6.07 -7.21
C ALA A 94 -2.55 7.24 -7.51
N ASN A 95 -1.23 7.00 -7.48
CA ASN A 95 -0.24 8.05 -7.72
C ASN A 95 0.10 8.23 -9.21
N THR A 96 -0.24 7.28 -10.08
CA THR A 96 -0.07 7.43 -11.53
C THR A 96 -1.14 8.37 -12.11
N GLU A 97 -2.35 8.35 -11.53
CA GLU A 97 -3.45 9.24 -11.93
C GLU A 97 -3.18 10.70 -11.56
N GLU A 98 -2.50 10.97 -10.43
CA GLU A 98 -2.14 12.33 -10.01
C GLU A 98 -1.06 12.99 -10.89
N VAL A 99 -0.23 12.20 -11.58
CA VAL A 99 0.87 12.70 -12.42
C VAL A 99 0.41 13.07 -13.86
N ARG A 100 -0.83 12.77 -14.24
CA ARG A 100 -1.41 13.12 -15.56
C ARG A 100 -2.12 14.47 -15.56
#